data_AF-A0A660YIJ1-F1
#
_entry.id   AF-A0A660YIJ1-F1
#
_cell.length_a   1.000
_cell.length_b   1.000
_cell.length_c   1.000
_cell.angle_alpha   90.00
_cell.angle_beta   90.00
_cell.angle_gamma   90.00
#
_symmetry.space_group_name_H-M   'P 1'
#
loop_
_entity.id
_entity.type
_entity.pdbx_description
1 polymer ?
#
loop_
_entity_poly.entity_id
_entity_poly.type
_entity_poly.pdbx_seq_one_letter_code
_entity_poly.pdbx_strand_id
1 'polypeptide(L)' 'LEVPAKKLCMEDCKGLCPVCGKNLNTGSCSCVKDEIDPRWQGLRNIDFSK' A
#
# COMPACT_ATOMS: atom_id res chain seq x y z
N LEU A 1 2.75 2.99 -24.36
CA LEU A 1 2.32 2.37 -23.08
C LEU A 1 0.86 2.77 -22.89
N GLU A 2 -0.09 1.85 -23.06
CA GLU A 2 -1.51 2.13 -22.79
C GLU A 2 -1.78 1.85 -21.32
N VAL A 3 -2.06 2.90 -20.55
CA VAL A 3 -2.46 2.76 -19.14
C VAL A 3 -3.98 2.60 -19.12
N PRO A 4 -4.54 1.56 -18.44
CA PRO A 4 -5.98 1.38 -18.37
C PRO A 4 -6.65 2.63 -17.76
N ALA A 5 -7.54 3.26 -18.52
CA ALA A 5 -8.07 4.59 -18.24
C ALA A 5 -9.18 4.66 -17.18
N LYS A 6 -9.27 3.68 -16.26
CA LYS A 6 -10.32 3.69 -15.23
C LYS A 6 -9.77 3.31 -13.86
N LYS A 7 -9.90 4.22 -12.89
CA LYS A 7 -9.75 3.90 -11.47
C LYS A 7 -10.89 2.98 -11.07
N LEU A 8 -10.55 1.73 -10.72
CA LEU A 8 -11.52 0.73 -10.26
C LEU A 8 -11.78 0.82 -8.75
N CYS A 9 -10.80 1.36 -8.01
CA CYS A 9 -10.92 1.53 -6.57
C CYS A 9 -11.76 2.76 -6.23
N MET A 10 -12.70 2.57 -5.30
CA MET A 10 -13.32 3.64 -4.49
C MET A 10 -12.28 4.31 -3.57
N GLU A 11 -12.61 5.49 -3.03
CA GLU A 11 -11.68 6.29 -2.22
C GLU A 11 -11.20 5.57 -0.94
N ASP A 12 -12.08 4.76 -0.34
CA ASP A 12 -11.83 3.99 0.88
C ASP A 12 -11.38 2.56 0.62
N CYS A 13 -11.05 2.21 -0.63
CA CYS A 13 -10.59 0.88 -0.98
C CYS A 13 -9.29 0.55 -0.24
N LYS A 14 -9.36 -0.47 0.62
CA LYS A 14 -8.20 -0.95 1.39
C LYS A 14 -7.16 -1.68 0.54
N GLY A 15 -7.49 -1.97 -0.72
CA GLY A 15 -6.60 -2.64 -1.68
C GLY A 15 -6.38 -4.12 -1.40
N LEU A 16 -5.32 -4.66 -1.99
CA LEU A 16 -4.86 -6.03 -1.79
C LEU A 16 -3.65 -6.04 -0.87
N CYS A 17 -3.46 -7.12 -0.11
CA CYS A 17 -2.23 -7.34 0.62
C CYS A 17 -1.05 -7.43 -0.37
N PRO A 18 0.02 -6.62 -0.22
CA PRO A 18 1.16 -6.64 -1.14
C PRO A 18 2.00 -7.93 -1.02
N VAL A 19 1.79 -8.72 0.04
CA VAL A 19 2.50 -9.97 0.29
C VAL A 19 1.73 -11.18 -0.24
N CYS A 20 0.43 -11.29 0.04
CA CYS A 20 -0.37 -12.48 -0.29
C CYS A 20 -1.54 -12.25 -1.26
N GLY A 21 -1.80 -11.01 -1.67
CA GLY A 21 -2.90 -10.67 -2.59
C GLY A 21 -4.31 -10.73 -1.98
N LYS A 22 -4.47 -11.04 -0.69
CA LYS A 22 -5.80 -11.03 -0.03
C LYS A 22 -6.47 -9.67 -0.17
N ASN A 23 -7.76 -9.68 -0.53
CA ASN A 23 -8.59 -8.48 -0.54
C ASN A 23 -8.79 -7.95 0.88
N LEU A 24 -8.20 -6.79 1.19
CA LEU A 24 -8.27 -6.18 2.53
C LEU A 24 -9.63 -5.55 2.82
N ASN A 25 -10.49 -5.43 1.80
CA ASN A 25 -11.88 -5.00 1.97
C ASN A 25 -12.76 -6.10 2.60
N THR A 26 -12.37 -7.38 2.49
CA THR A 26 -13.13 -8.50 3.08
C THR A 26 -12.57 -8.99 4.42
N GLY A 27 -11.40 -8.51 4.81
CA GLY A 27 -10.80 -8.80 6.12
C GLY A 27 -9.27 -8.67 6.11
N SER A 28 -8.68 -8.69 7.30
CA SER A 28 -7.22 -8.61 7.46
C SER A 28 -6.51 -9.92 7.03
N CYS A 29 -5.22 -9.81 6.72
CA CYS A 29 -4.31 -10.94 6.55
C CYS A 29 -3.33 -11.02 7.73
N SER A 30 -2.72 -12.18 7.94
CA SER A 30 -1.69 -12.39 8.96
C SER A 30 -0.26 -12.18 8.44
N CYS A 31 -0.09 -11.60 7.24
CA CYS A 31 1.23 -11.28 6.71
C CYS A 31 1.95 -10.31 7.65
N VAL A 32 3.21 -10.61 7.93
CA VAL A 32 4.09 -9.68 8.64
C VAL A 32 4.17 -8.41 7.80
N LYS A 33 3.83 -7.27 8.39
CA LYS A 33 4.16 -5.98 7.80
C LYS A 33 5.65 -5.78 8.08
N ASP A 34 6.48 -6.03 7.08
CA ASP A 34 7.91 -5.83 7.22
C ASP A 34 8.22 -4.39 7.64
N GLU A 35 9.33 -4.28 8.37
CA GLU A 35 9.99 -3.02 8.66
C GLU A 35 10.23 -2.24 7.37
N ILE A 36 10.20 -0.91 7.51
CA ILE A 36 10.41 0.08 6.43
C ILE A 36 11.32 -0.48 5.33
N ASP A 37 10.74 -0.64 4.13
CA ASP A 37 11.46 -1.13 2.97
C ASP A 37 12.79 -0.37 2.83
N PRO A 38 13.93 -1.09 2.69
CA PRO A 38 15.26 -0.48 2.65
C PRO A 38 15.38 0.72 1.71
N ARG A 39 14.63 0.71 0.59
CA ARG A 39 14.62 1.80 -0.40
C ARG A 39 14.10 3.13 0.17
N TRP A 40 13.24 3.06 1.18
CA TRP A 40 12.64 4.22 1.84
C TRP A 40 13.35 4.63 3.13
N GLN A 41 14.46 3.97 3.52
CA GLN A 41 15.17 4.29 4.77
C GLN A 41 15.62 5.75 4.85
N GLY A 42 16.02 6.36 3.73
CA GLY A 42 16.41 7.78 3.67
C GLY A 42 15.28 8.76 4.00
N LEU A 43 14.02 8.31 3.97
CA LEU A 43 12.85 9.15 4.28
C LEU A 43 12.41 9.04 5.74
N ARG A 44 13.13 8.28 6.58
CA ARG A 44 12.73 8.02 7.99
C ARG A 44 12.48 9.29 8.82
N ASN A 45 13.19 10.38 8.51
CA ASN A 45 13.12 11.63 9.26
C ASN A 45 12.53 12.79 8.44
N ILE A 46 11.69 12.49 7.44
CA ILE A 46 10.95 13.55 6.74
C ILE A 46 9.90 14.15 7.69
N ASP A 47 9.99 15.46 7.89
CA ASP A 47 8.99 16.26 8.59
C ASP A 47 8.00 16.83 7.57
N PHE A 48 6.72 16.46 7.71
CA PHE A 48 5.62 16.94 6.87
C PHE A 48 4.92 18.18 7.46
N SER A 49 5.44 18.75 8.55
CA SER A 49 4.81 19.85 9.30
C SER A 49 5.25 21.25 8.82
N LYS A 50 5.89 21.34 7.65
CA LYS A 50 6.40 22.58 7.05
C LYS A 50 5.63 22.98 5.79
#